data_AF-A0A959V233-F1
#
_entry.id   AF-A0A959V233-F1
#
_cell.length_a   1.000
_cell.length_b   1.000
_cell.length_c   1.000
_cell.angle_alpha   90.00
_cell.angle_beta   90.00
_cell.angle_gamma   90.00
#
_symmetry.space_group_name_H-M   'P 1'
#
loop_
_entity.id
_entity.type
_entity.pdbx_description
1 polymer ?
#
loop_
_entity_poly.entity_id
_entity_poly.type
_entity_poly.pdbx_seq_one_letter_code
_entity_poly.pdbx_strand_id
1 'polypeptide(L)'
;MDRKRSSLSVLAAAILFSGCYKPPAGPGPGQLELTIIADWEGQPFATNTEYHNVNDYRVFVDQLRAYLSEMRLVSATDTAELLDIDLVDLGGGPVTYSFTVPGGTYTHLLTGIGIPEDLNNSDPA
;
A
#
# COMPACT_ATOMS: atom_id res chain seq x y z
N MET A 1 -16.03 -11.15 -75.39
CA MET A 1 -16.89 -10.14 -74.73
C MET A 1 -17.85 -10.93 -73.83
N ASP A 2 -18.01 -10.74 -72.53
CA ASP A 2 -17.51 -9.69 -71.64
C ASP A 2 -17.64 -10.13 -70.16
N ARG A 3 -16.71 -9.62 -69.35
CA ARG A 3 -16.74 -9.30 -67.90
C ARG A 3 -17.46 -10.20 -66.88
N LYS A 4 -16.69 -11.13 -66.28
CA LYS A 4 -16.82 -11.55 -64.86
C LYS A 4 -15.73 -10.87 -64.03
N ARG A 5 -15.97 -9.65 -63.54
CA ARG A 5 -15.05 -8.95 -62.59
C ARG A 5 -15.84 -7.95 -61.74
N SER A 6 -16.52 -8.39 -60.68
CA SER A 6 -17.26 -7.45 -59.80
C SER A 6 -17.50 -7.88 -58.34
N SER A 7 -16.76 -8.86 -57.80
CA SER A 7 -16.97 -9.30 -56.40
C SER A 7 -15.74 -9.24 -55.49
N LEU A 8 -14.57 -8.80 -55.97
CA LEU A 8 -13.35 -8.75 -55.16
C LEU A 8 -13.18 -7.44 -54.36
N SER A 9 -13.91 -6.38 -54.74
CA SER A 9 -13.73 -5.04 -54.15
C SER A 9 -14.42 -4.83 -52.80
N VAL A 10 -15.41 -5.65 -52.44
CA VAL A 10 -16.18 -5.46 -51.20
C VAL A 10 -15.45 -6.03 -49.98
N LEU A 11 -14.65 -7.09 -50.16
CA LEU A 11 -13.94 -7.74 -49.05
C LEU A 11 -12.72 -6.92 -48.56
N ALA A 12 -12.08 -6.15 -49.44
CA ALA A 12 -10.94 -5.30 -49.08
C ALA A 12 -11.33 -4.08 -48.24
N ALA A 13 -12.58 -3.61 -48.32
CA ALA A 13 -13.06 -2.45 -47.56
C ALA A 13 -13.38 -2.78 -46.09
N ALA A 14 -13.70 -4.04 -45.76
CA ALA A 14 -14.04 -4.45 -44.40
C ALA A 14 -12.81 -4.55 -43.48
N ILE A 15 -11.61 -4.78 -44.03
CA ILE A 15 -10.37 -4.96 -43.24
C ILE A 15 -9.80 -3.62 -42.78
N LEU A 16 -10.10 -2.52 -43.49
CA LEU A 16 -9.59 -1.18 -43.16
C LEU A 16 -10.30 -0.50 -41.97
N PHE A 17 -11.44 -1.04 -41.51
CA PHE A 17 -12.15 -0.57 -40.32
C PHE A 17 -11.88 -1.41 -39.07
N SER A 18 -10.93 -2.35 -39.11
CA SER A 18 -10.31 -2.93 -37.90
C SER A 18 -9.39 -1.90 -37.25
N GLY A 19 -9.95 -0.74 -36.87
CA GLY A 19 -9.26 0.23 -36.04
C GLY A 19 -8.93 -0.44 -34.72
N CYS A 20 -7.63 -0.49 -34.41
CA CYS A 20 -7.10 -1.07 -33.19
C CYS A 20 -7.67 -0.26 -32.01
N TYR A 21 -8.75 -0.74 -31.41
CA TYR A 21 -9.30 -0.16 -30.19
C TYR A 21 -8.26 -0.41 -29.09
N LYS A 22 -7.48 0.62 -28.76
CA LYS A 22 -6.64 0.61 -27.57
C LYS A 22 -7.55 1.06 -26.42
N PRO A 23 -7.97 0.15 -25.51
CA PRO A 23 -8.67 0.59 -24.32
C PRO A 23 -7.81 1.63 -23.59
N PRO A 24 -8.43 2.63 -22.94
CA PRO A 24 -7.68 3.53 -22.08
C PRO A 24 -6.81 2.70 -21.12
N ALA A 25 -5.54 3.10 -20.98
CA ALA A 25 -4.65 2.43 -20.03
C ALA A 25 -5.31 2.50 -18.65
N GLY A 26 -5.32 1.36 -17.94
CA GLY A 26 -5.72 1.35 -16.54
C GLY A 26 -4.87 2.32 -15.72
N PRO A 27 -5.29 2.66 -14.49
CA PRO A 27 -4.48 3.50 -13.62
C PRO A 27 -3.09 2.89 -13.48
N GLY A 28 -2.06 3.67 -13.84
CA GLY A 28 -0.67 3.27 -13.64
C GLY A 28 -0.32 3.23 -12.15
N PRO A 29 0.88 2.75 -11.80
CA PRO A 29 1.36 2.77 -10.42
C PRO A 29 1.32 4.18 -9.82
N GLY A 30 0.93 4.27 -8.56
CA GLY A 30 0.92 5.49 -7.76
C GLY A 30 1.95 5.45 -6.64
N GLN A 31 2.17 6.60 -5.99
CA GLN A 31 2.93 6.66 -4.75
C GLN A 31 1.97 6.77 -3.55
N LEU A 32 2.23 5.96 -2.52
CA LEU A 32 1.57 6.00 -1.23
C LEU A 32 2.59 6.45 -0.19
N GLU A 33 2.28 7.50 0.57
CA GLU A 33 3.02 7.88 1.75
C GLU A 33 2.21 7.53 3.00
N LEU A 34 2.82 6.77 3.91
CA LEU A 34 2.23 6.42 5.20
C LEU A 34 3.11 7.00 6.30
N THR A 35 2.53 7.88 7.11
CA THR A 35 3.22 8.46 8.28
C THR A 35 2.60 7.94 9.56
N ILE A 36 3.45 7.44 10.44
CA ILE A 36 3.09 6.90 11.74
C ILE A 36 3.54 7.89 12.80
N ILE A 37 2.60 8.32 13.62
CA ILE A 37 2.80 9.37 14.63
C ILE A 37 2.35 8.79 15.96
N ALA A 38 3.23 8.82 16.95
CA ALA A 38 2.84 8.60 18.34
C ALA A 38 2.35 9.93 18.93
N ASP A 39 1.17 9.90 19.53
CA ASP A 39 0.61 11.03 20.25
C ASP A 39 0.22 10.65 21.68
N TRP A 40 0.26 11.64 22.56
CA TRP A 40 -0.30 11.57 23.91
C TRP A 40 -1.32 12.69 24.05
N GLU A 41 -2.60 12.34 24.21
CA GLU A 41 -3.70 13.30 24.32
C GLU A 41 -3.73 14.34 23.17
N GLY A 42 -3.46 13.90 21.94
CA GLY A 42 -3.44 14.75 20.75
C GLY A 42 -2.21 15.64 20.61
N GLN A 43 -1.22 15.53 21.51
CA GLN A 43 0.09 16.17 21.36
C GLN A 43 1.14 15.17 20.89
N PRO A 44 2.13 15.59 20.09
CA PRO A 44 3.24 14.71 19.72
C PRO A 44 3.90 14.09 20.96
N PHE A 45 4.05 12.77 20.94
CA PHE A 45 4.73 12.05 21.99
C PHE A 45 6.22 12.43 22.05
N ALA A 46 6.78 12.47 23.25
CA ALA A 46 8.19 12.75 23.54
C ALA A 46 8.70 11.80 24.62
N THR A 47 9.79 11.09 24.34
CA THR A 47 10.46 10.26 25.35
C THR A 47 10.97 11.09 26.51
N ASN A 48 11.19 10.44 27.66
CA ASN A 48 11.74 11.08 28.86
C ASN A 48 10.88 12.23 29.40
N THR A 49 9.59 12.22 29.09
CA THR A 49 8.59 13.18 29.58
C THR A 49 7.67 12.47 30.57
N GLU A 50 7.32 13.15 31.68
CA GLU A 50 6.29 12.66 32.61
C GLU A 50 4.91 12.88 32.01
N TYR A 51 4.18 11.79 31.78
CA TYR A 51 2.79 11.78 31.39
C TYR A 51 1.91 11.30 32.55
N HIS A 52 0.61 11.58 32.46
CA HIS A 52 -0.39 11.09 33.42
C HIS A 52 -1.48 10.37 32.65
N ASN A 53 -1.82 9.16 33.10
CA ASN A 53 -2.93 8.42 32.50
C ASN A 53 -4.28 8.87 33.07
N VAL A 54 -5.36 8.23 32.61
CA VAL A 54 -6.74 8.54 33.04
C VAL A 54 -7.01 8.40 34.56
N ASN A 55 -6.11 7.76 35.31
CA ASN A 55 -6.20 7.57 36.76
C ASN A 55 -5.17 8.44 37.53
N ASP A 56 -4.54 9.43 36.87
CA ASP A 56 -3.50 10.29 37.46
C ASP A 56 -2.25 9.53 37.91
N TYR A 57 -2.00 8.35 37.32
CA TYR A 57 -0.73 7.66 37.51
C TYR A 57 0.31 8.20 36.55
N ARG A 58 1.49 8.48 37.10
CA ARG A 58 2.67 8.88 36.34
C ARG A 58 3.09 7.76 35.40
N VAL A 59 3.24 8.10 34.14
CA VAL A 59 3.76 7.25 33.08
C VAL A 59 5.04 7.90 32.58
N PHE A 60 6.11 7.12 32.55
CA PHE A 60 7.40 7.55 32.02
C PHE A 60 7.84 6.54 30.97
N VAL A 61 8.07 7.02 29.75
CA VAL A 61 8.45 6.18 28.62
C VAL A 61 9.85 6.60 28.16
N ASP A 62 10.81 5.70 28.34
CA ASP A 62 12.18 5.89 27.87
C ASP A 62 12.30 5.59 26.37
N GLN A 63 11.66 4.51 25.91
CA GLN A 63 11.65 4.10 24.51
C GLN A 63 10.26 3.67 24.06
N LEU A 64 9.90 4.06 22.84
CA LEU A 64 8.68 3.61 22.18
C LEU A 64 9.07 3.00 20.84
N ARG A 65 9.24 1.68 20.83
CA ARG A 65 9.54 0.90 19.64
C ARG A 65 8.52 -0.20 19.46
N ALA A 66 8.14 -0.47 18.22
CA ALA A 66 7.21 -1.54 17.88
C ALA A 66 7.63 -2.21 16.59
N TYR A 67 7.39 -3.51 16.49
CA TYR A 67 7.41 -4.17 15.20
C TYR A 67 6.08 -3.89 14.50
N LEU A 68 6.15 -3.40 13.26
CA LEU A 68 5.02 -3.35 12.35
C LEU A 68 5.19 -4.46 11.33
N SER A 69 4.15 -5.24 11.12
CA SER A 69 4.22 -6.42 10.26
C SER A 69 3.05 -6.52 9.29
N GLU A 70 3.20 -7.32 8.24
CA GLU A 70 2.17 -7.73 7.30
C GLU A 70 1.36 -6.55 6.72
N MET A 71 2.02 -5.44 6.42
CA MET A 71 1.35 -4.27 5.89
C MET A 71 0.94 -4.50 4.44
N ARG A 72 -0.36 -4.37 4.17
CA ARG A 72 -0.91 -4.60 2.83
C ARG A 72 -2.15 -3.77 2.57
N LEU A 73 -2.30 -3.34 1.32
CA LEU A 73 -3.53 -2.73 0.82
C LEU A 73 -4.48 -3.80 0.31
N VAL A 74 -5.74 -3.72 0.70
CA VAL A 74 -6.78 -4.67 0.28
C VAL A 74 -7.80 -3.96 -0.59
N SER A 75 -8.10 -4.56 -1.74
CA SER A 75 -9.18 -4.18 -2.65
C SER A 75 -10.26 -5.27 -2.66
N ALA A 76 -11.30 -5.09 -3.47
CA ALA A 76 -12.36 -6.10 -3.60
C ALA A 76 -11.89 -7.44 -4.20
N THR A 77 -10.81 -7.43 -4.98
CA THR A 77 -10.36 -8.59 -5.75
C THR A 77 -8.91 -8.98 -5.50
N ASP A 78 -8.13 -8.11 -4.88
CA ASP A 78 -6.68 -8.24 -4.82
C ASP A 78 -6.07 -7.60 -3.57
N THR A 79 -4.85 -8.00 -3.24
CA THR A 79 -4.05 -7.50 -2.12
C THR A 79 -2.67 -7.10 -2.60
N ALA A 80 -2.22 -5.90 -2.24
CA ALA A 80 -0.87 -5.42 -2.52
C ALA A 80 -0.05 -5.33 -1.23
N GLU A 81 1.00 -6.14 -1.13
CA GLU A 81 1.95 -6.11 -0.01
C GLU A 81 2.79 -4.82 -0.05
N LEU A 82 2.96 -4.20 1.11
CA LEU A 82 3.74 -2.98 1.30
C LEU A 82 5.00 -3.23 2.12
N LEU A 83 4.86 -3.92 3.25
CA LEU A 83 5.92 -4.17 4.22
C LEU A 83 5.69 -5.54 4.86
N ASP A 84 6.73 -6.36 4.91
CA ASP A 84 6.69 -7.64 5.63
C ASP A 84 6.85 -7.44 7.14
N ILE A 85 7.99 -6.92 7.58
CA ILE A 85 8.21 -6.51 8.97
C ILE A 85 9.23 -5.38 9.05
N ASP A 86 9.02 -4.43 9.96
CA ASP A 86 10.01 -3.42 10.32
C ASP A 86 9.91 -3.05 11.80
N LEU A 87 11.04 -2.65 12.39
CA LEU A 87 11.10 -2.09 13.74
C LEU A 87 11.01 -0.57 13.67
N VAL A 88 9.87 0.00 14.06
CA VAL A 88 9.71 1.45 14.13
C VAL A 88 10.18 2.01 15.45
N ASP A 89 10.95 3.10 15.39
CA ASP A 89 11.29 3.94 16.54
C ASP A 89 10.40 5.19 16.55
N LEU A 90 9.33 5.13 17.34
CA LEU A 90 8.38 6.23 17.51
C LEU A 90 8.81 7.20 18.62
N GLY A 91 9.86 6.86 19.38
CA GLY A 91 10.45 7.77 20.35
C GLY A 91 11.23 8.90 19.70
N GLY A 92 11.74 8.68 18.48
CA GLY A 92 12.45 9.68 17.67
C GLY A 92 11.55 10.66 16.92
N GLY A 93 10.23 10.50 16.97
CA GLY A 93 9.25 11.31 16.24
C GLY A 93 8.53 10.52 15.13
N PRO A 94 7.83 11.22 14.20
CA PRO A 94 7.10 10.57 13.12
C PRO A 94 8.00 9.74 12.20
N VAL A 95 7.51 8.58 11.79
CA VAL A 95 8.18 7.69 10.82
C VAL A 95 7.34 7.66 9.55
N THR A 96 7.97 7.90 8.39
CA THR A 96 7.29 7.90 7.09
C THR A 96 7.84 6.80 6.18
N TYR A 97 6.92 6.05 5.58
CA TYR A 97 7.18 5.09 4.52
C TYR A 97 6.65 5.61 3.19
N SER A 98 7.39 5.33 2.12
CA SER A 98 6.99 5.63 0.74
C SER A 98 6.94 4.34 -0.07
N PHE A 99 5.79 4.03 -0.64
CA PHE A 99 5.57 2.81 -1.43
C PHE A 99 5.10 3.16 -2.83
N THR A 100 5.64 2.47 -3.83
CA THR A 100 5.06 2.44 -5.17
C THR A 100 4.03 1.33 -5.24
N VAL A 101 2.76 1.67 -5.44
CA VAL A 101 1.63 0.72 -5.39
C VAL A 101 0.95 0.61 -6.74
N PRO A 102 0.40 -0.56 -7.11
CA PRO A 102 -0.42 -0.67 -8.31
C PRO A 102 -1.58 0.32 -8.30
N GLY A 103 -1.87 0.89 -9.47
CA GLY A 103 -3.02 1.77 -9.62
C GLY A 103 -4.32 1.01 -9.40
N GLY A 104 -5.19 1.53 -8.55
CA GLY A 104 -6.44 0.87 -8.19
C GLY A 104 -7.18 1.55 -7.05
N THR A 105 -8.30 0.95 -6.63
CA THR A 105 -9.07 1.38 -5.46
C THR A 105 -8.93 0.35 -4.37
N TYR A 106 -8.46 0.80 -3.21
CA TYR A 106 -8.29 -0.02 -2.01
C TYR A 106 -9.30 0.43 -0.96
N THR A 107 -9.83 -0.53 -0.20
CA THR A 107 -10.83 -0.28 0.85
C THR A 107 -10.24 -0.40 2.25
N HIS A 108 -9.14 -1.14 2.41
CA HIS A 108 -8.49 -1.33 3.71
C HIS A 108 -6.97 -1.24 3.59
N LEU A 109 -6.36 -0.71 4.65
CA LEU A 109 -4.98 -0.97 5.01
C LEU A 109 -5.01 -1.99 6.14
N LEU A 110 -4.39 -3.15 5.93
CA LEU A 110 -4.16 -4.13 6.99
C LEU A 110 -2.72 -4.01 7.46
N THR A 111 -2.52 -4.10 8.77
CA THR A 111 -1.20 -4.09 9.41
C THR A 111 -1.28 -4.86 10.72
N GLY A 112 -0.21 -5.56 11.05
CA GLY A 112 0.02 -6.23 12.32
C GLY A 112 0.94 -5.40 13.22
N ILE A 113 0.82 -5.64 14.53
CA ILE A 113 1.74 -5.12 15.54
C ILE A 113 2.39 -6.31 16.23
N GLY A 114 3.72 -6.32 16.28
CA GLY A 114 4.52 -7.43 16.81
C GLY A 114 5.27 -8.18 15.73
N ILE A 115 5.87 -9.29 16.13
CA ILE A 115 6.59 -10.20 15.22
C ILE A 115 5.61 -11.32 14.84
N PRO A 116 5.44 -11.63 13.54
CA PRO A 116 4.71 -12.81 13.09
C PRO A 116 5.19 -14.10 13.77
N GLU A 117 4.27 -15.03 14.03
CA GLU A 117 4.54 -16.24 14.83
C GLU A 117 5.62 -17.14 14.19
N ASP A 118 5.65 -17.22 12.87
CA ASP A 118 6.63 -17.96 12.09
C ASP A 118 8.05 -17.36 12.21
N LEU A 119 8.15 -16.03 12.28
CA LEU A 119 9.42 -15.33 12.50
C LEU A 119 9.86 -15.36 13.98
N ASN A 120 8.93 -15.44 14.93
CA ASN A 120 9.24 -15.41 16.36
C ASN A 120 9.92 -16.70 16.88
N ASN A 121 9.85 -17.81 16.14
CA ASN A 121 10.45 -19.10 16.52
C ASN A 121 11.77 -19.41 15.80
N SER A 122 12.28 -18.48 15.00
CA SER A 122 13.50 -18.65 14.23
C SER A 122 14.69 -18.06 15.00
N ASP A 123 15.73 -18.87 15.25
CA ASP A 123 16.99 -18.40 15.82
C ASP A 123 17.61 -17.38 14.83
N PRO A 124 17.95 -16.15 15.25
CA PRO A 124 18.53 -15.17 14.33
C PRO A 124 19.87 -15.67 13.80
N ALA A 125 20.00 -15.75 12.47
CA ALA A 125 21.22 -16.16 11.77
C ALA A 125 22.34 -15.10 11.84
#